data_AF-A0A1T4JTG7-F1
#
_entry.id   AF-A0A1T4JTG7-F1
#
_cell.length_a   1.000
_cell.length_b   1.000
_cell.length_c   1.000
_cell.angle_alpha   90.00
_cell.angle_beta   90.00
_cell.angle_gamma   90.00
#
_symmetry.space_group_name_H-M   'P 1'
#
loop_
_entity.id
_entity.type
_entity.pdbx_description
1 polymer ?
#
loop_
_entity_poly.entity_id
_entity_poly.type
_entity_poly.pdbx_seq_one_letter_code
_entity_poly.pdbx_strand_id
1 'polypeptide(L)'
;MDLSVLDELIAINKKSDASKQKKELYYHEITAMLSDCGLTKQTQKYLIEGFPFCGAAPLAEYLFKGSAEEQNNKIKSFYNSDMMKNNERNIAFKFDVALLLDAVKKYNENPLLLTEIIKDTPVKAKNKKGQTFGDAKKVLSKYLLSDVKSDSFLLNINTVEIKKTLLNAFIKVMSNVLAEIKPSSSVSPESILTLKCWLDGGKDMGVIVKKASKKEKKDTAPVIREITSCDVSFVPEDVEEIFEDFSSIIKLLTKLSKKGKSTKSDSKTKKSNGLKPSDITAIENFFSAIVKKISVTVDKVNVLNEKNEAKKRIIEEKTTELIEAIKNADNLNRQLKAEKSTVSNLNSRLEACRLEVQELKQTVSKDEELIEKLQNEIKKMNSVVSVYSSDKQSSQEEQLNAIASKLKSEYTDFLDAEEMEMTIDLGENLRYQIRSIFKILAKSGIDVEGRK
;
A
#
# COMPACT_ATOMS: atom_id res chain seq x y z
N MET A 1 5.43 30.38 19.64
CA MET A 1 5.32 29.00 20.14
C MET A 1 6.05 28.92 21.48
N ASP A 2 5.37 28.44 22.54
CA ASP A 2 6.05 28.15 23.81
C ASP A 2 6.78 26.80 23.68
N LEU A 3 8.06 26.76 24.04
CA LEU A 3 8.91 25.57 23.90
C LEU A 3 9.13 24.82 25.22
N SER A 4 8.61 25.36 26.33
CA SER A 4 8.77 24.82 27.68
C SER A 4 8.40 23.33 27.78
N VAL A 5 7.28 22.96 27.16
CA VAL A 5 6.77 21.58 27.12
C VAL A 5 7.73 20.63 26.39
N LEU A 6 8.26 21.05 25.23
CA LEU A 6 9.21 20.22 24.47
C LEU A 6 10.53 20.06 25.23
N ASP A 7 11.02 21.12 25.88
CA ASP A 7 12.22 21.08 26.71
C ASP A 7 12.09 20.07 27.87
N GLU A 8 10.95 20.06 28.55
CA GLU A 8 10.65 19.07 29.59
C GLU A 8 10.61 17.63 29.05
N LEU A 9 10.01 17.43 27.86
CA LEU A 9 9.87 16.12 27.23
C LEU A 9 11.21 15.56 26.74
N ILE A 10 12.10 16.41 26.21
CA ILE A 10 13.45 15.98 25.80
C ILE A 10 14.39 15.76 26.99
N ALA A 11 14.13 16.34 28.16
CA ALA A 11 14.91 16.10 29.38
C ALA A 11 14.70 14.69 29.99
N ILE A 12 13.70 13.93 29.55
CA ILE A 12 13.44 12.58 30.05
C ILE A 12 14.60 11.63 29.69
N ASN A 13 15.34 11.15 30.70
CA ASN A 13 16.53 10.31 30.50
C ASN A 13 16.26 8.99 29.77
N LYS A 14 15.19 8.25 30.14
CA LYS A 14 14.78 7.01 29.48
C LYS A 14 13.49 7.22 28.70
N LYS A 15 13.61 7.40 27.39
CA LYS A 15 12.46 7.61 26.48
C LYS A 15 11.48 6.43 26.45
N SER A 16 11.92 5.22 26.81
CA SER A 16 11.04 4.06 26.97
C SER A 16 9.99 4.27 28.06
N ASP A 17 10.39 4.94 29.15
CA ASP A 17 9.64 5.00 30.41
C ASP A 17 8.62 6.15 30.42
N ALA A 18 8.66 7.01 29.39
CA ALA A 18 7.66 8.04 29.21
C ALA A 18 6.27 7.42 29.00
N SER A 19 5.29 7.98 29.73
CA SER A 19 3.89 7.57 29.65
C SER A 19 3.33 7.77 28.23
N LYS A 20 2.23 7.07 27.93
CA LYS A 20 1.53 7.24 26.65
C LYS A 20 1.13 8.70 26.42
N GLN A 21 0.60 9.36 27.46
CA GLN A 21 0.23 10.78 27.43
C GLN A 21 1.41 11.70 27.07
N LYS A 22 2.62 11.47 27.61
CA LYS A 22 3.80 12.27 27.27
C LYS A 22 4.25 12.10 25.82
N LYS A 23 4.12 10.88 25.27
CA LYS A 23 4.42 10.59 23.86
C LYS A 23 3.40 11.23 22.92
N GLU A 24 2.15 11.28 23.33
CA GLU A 24 1.06 11.94 22.60
C GLU A 24 1.18 13.46 22.65
N LEU A 25 1.53 14.03 23.81
CA LEU A 25 1.85 15.45 23.93
C LEU A 25 3.05 15.82 23.04
N TYR A 26 4.13 15.03 23.06
CA TYR A 26 5.26 15.22 22.17
C TYR A 26 4.87 15.20 20.67
N TYR A 27 3.98 14.28 20.29
CA TYR A 27 3.46 14.23 18.91
C TYR A 27 2.80 15.56 18.52
N HIS A 28 1.87 16.06 19.34
CA HIS A 28 1.15 17.29 19.06
C HIS A 28 2.07 18.52 18.97
N GLU A 29 3.02 18.64 19.90
CA GLU A 29 3.97 19.75 19.91
C GLU A 29 4.90 19.73 18.68
N ILE A 30 5.39 18.56 18.27
CA ILE A 30 6.21 18.44 17.05
C ILE A 30 5.40 18.75 15.79
N THR A 31 4.14 18.29 15.71
CA THR A 31 3.24 18.61 14.58
C THR A 31 3.00 20.11 14.47
N ALA A 32 2.75 20.79 15.59
CA ALA A 32 2.61 22.25 15.62
C ALA A 32 3.91 22.94 15.18
N MET A 33 5.06 22.53 15.71
CA MET A 33 6.36 23.12 15.36
C MET A 33 6.71 22.99 13.88
N LEU A 34 6.48 21.80 13.30
CA LEU A 34 6.69 21.55 11.88
C LEU A 34 5.73 22.37 11.01
N SER A 35 4.50 22.61 11.48
CA SER A 35 3.52 23.42 10.77
C SER A 35 3.86 24.91 10.81
N ASP A 36 4.28 25.43 11.97
CA ASP A 36 4.51 26.85 12.19
C ASP A 36 5.86 27.33 11.64
N CYS A 37 6.91 26.52 11.84
CA CYS A 37 8.30 26.93 11.56
C CYS A 37 9.01 26.02 10.55
N GLY A 38 8.46 24.85 10.23
CA GLY A 38 9.12 23.87 9.35
C GLY A 38 10.34 23.20 9.98
N LEU A 39 11.19 22.62 9.14
CA LEU A 39 12.37 21.83 9.56
C LEU A 39 13.60 22.72 9.87
N THR A 40 13.47 23.61 10.85
CA THR A 40 14.57 24.46 11.33
C THR A 40 15.61 23.66 12.13
N LYS A 41 16.76 24.27 12.46
CA LYS A 41 17.77 23.67 13.36
C LYS A 41 17.18 23.32 14.74
N GLN A 42 16.26 24.15 15.24
CA GLN A 42 15.59 23.90 16.51
C GLN A 42 14.66 22.68 16.41
N THR A 43 13.88 22.58 15.34
CA THR A 43 13.01 21.42 15.09
C THR A 43 13.83 20.14 14.98
N GLN A 44 14.97 20.19 14.28
CA GLN A 44 15.90 19.07 14.18
C GLN A 44 16.44 18.64 15.54
N LYS A 45 16.80 19.59 16.41
CA LYS A 45 17.24 19.29 17.79
C LYS A 45 16.19 18.48 18.54
N TYR A 46 14.92 18.89 18.52
CA TYR A 46 13.85 18.17 19.20
C TYR A 46 13.58 16.79 18.61
N LEU A 47 13.64 16.64 17.29
CA LEU A 47 13.53 15.34 16.62
C LEU A 47 14.70 14.39 16.97
N ILE A 48 15.90 14.93 17.15
CA ILE A 48 17.10 14.18 17.53
C ILE A 48 17.06 13.73 18.99
N GLU A 49 16.73 14.65 19.90
CA GLU A 49 16.83 14.45 21.34
C GLU A 49 15.54 13.89 21.98
N GLY A 50 14.42 13.99 21.27
CA GLY A 50 13.10 13.59 21.74
C GLY A 50 12.78 12.10 21.53
N PHE A 51 11.65 11.83 20.88
CA PHE A 51 11.12 10.49 20.67
C PHE A 51 11.09 10.18 19.17
N PRO A 52 12.15 9.59 18.58
CA PRO A 52 12.24 9.38 17.14
C PRO A 52 11.05 8.61 16.54
N PHE A 53 10.51 7.62 17.27
CA PHE A 53 9.31 6.88 16.86
C PHE A 53 8.07 7.77 16.78
N CYS A 54 7.83 8.57 17.80
CA CYS A 54 6.66 9.45 17.86
C CYS A 54 6.82 10.68 16.94
N GLY A 55 8.06 11.09 16.65
CA GLY A 55 8.36 12.22 15.76
C GLY A 55 8.34 11.87 14.27
N ALA A 56 8.39 10.58 13.90
CA ALA A 56 8.38 10.15 12.51
C ALA A 56 7.05 10.44 11.80
N ALA A 57 5.92 10.19 12.46
CA ALA A 57 4.60 10.43 11.87
C ALA A 57 4.32 11.94 11.63
N PRO A 58 4.53 12.86 12.59
CA PRO A 58 4.45 14.30 12.34
C PRO A 58 5.37 14.77 11.21
N LEU A 59 6.58 14.22 11.13
CA LEU A 59 7.52 14.52 10.06
C LEU A 59 7.01 14.04 8.70
N ALA A 60 6.46 12.83 8.62
CA ALA A 60 5.84 12.30 7.41
C ALA A 60 4.70 13.22 6.94
N GLU A 61 3.80 13.62 7.85
CA GLU A 61 2.72 14.57 7.56
C GLU A 61 3.26 15.89 6.98
N TYR A 62 4.31 16.44 7.59
CA TYR A 62 4.96 17.66 7.12
C TYR A 62 5.56 17.52 5.70
N LEU A 63 6.28 16.41 5.46
CA LEU A 63 6.96 16.13 4.19
C LEU A 63 5.98 15.95 3.03
N PHE A 64 4.82 15.35 3.28
CA PHE A 64 3.77 15.11 2.29
C PHE A 64 2.73 16.24 2.18
N LYS A 65 2.81 17.28 3.00
CA LYS A 65 1.88 18.42 2.94
C LYS A 65 2.29 19.41 1.84
N GLY A 66 1.31 19.86 1.05
CA GLY A 66 1.48 20.90 0.03
C GLY A 66 1.60 20.35 -1.39
N SER A 67 2.03 21.20 -2.32
CA SER A 67 2.21 20.84 -3.74
C SER A 67 3.40 19.89 -3.96
N ALA A 68 3.46 19.20 -5.09
CA ALA A 68 4.57 18.29 -5.40
C ALA A 68 5.94 18.98 -5.35
N GLU A 69 6.02 20.24 -5.78
CA GLU A 69 7.26 21.04 -5.72
C GLU A 69 7.66 21.36 -4.27
N GLU A 70 6.70 21.78 -3.44
CA GLU A 70 6.93 22.05 -2.02
C GLU A 70 7.39 20.79 -1.28
N GLN A 71 6.74 19.66 -1.53
CA GLN A 71 7.12 18.38 -0.96
C GLN A 71 8.56 18.01 -1.35
N ASN A 72 8.92 18.16 -2.63
CA ASN A 72 10.28 17.89 -3.12
C ASN A 72 11.32 18.78 -2.44
N ASN A 73 11.01 20.06 -2.25
CA ASN A 73 11.90 20.99 -1.56
C ASN A 73 12.07 20.62 -0.08
N LYS A 74 11.00 20.22 0.61
CA LYS A 74 11.05 19.74 1.99
C LYS A 74 11.87 18.45 2.12
N ILE A 75 11.66 17.48 1.23
CA ILE A 75 12.42 16.20 1.21
C ILE A 75 13.91 16.48 0.97
N LYS A 76 14.25 17.33 -0.01
CA LYS A 76 15.65 17.73 -0.25
C LYS A 76 16.25 18.43 0.96
N SER A 77 15.51 19.34 1.59
CA SER A 77 15.97 20.03 2.80
C SER A 77 16.20 19.04 3.95
N PHE A 78 15.29 18.09 4.13
CA PHE A 78 15.40 17.03 5.13
C PHE A 78 16.65 16.17 4.95
N TYR A 79 16.90 15.63 3.76
CA TYR A 79 18.11 14.83 3.51
C TYR A 79 19.41 15.64 3.53
N ASN A 80 19.33 16.96 3.32
CA ASN A 80 20.47 17.85 3.47
C ASN A 80 20.71 18.36 4.90
N SER A 81 19.83 18.02 5.84
CA SER A 81 19.92 18.43 7.24
C SER A 81 21.08 17.77 7.98
N ASP A 82 21.53 18.42 9.06
CA ASP A 82 22.59 17.88 9.93
C ASP A 82 22.15 16.55 10.57
N MET A 83 20.85 16.43 10.89
CA MET A 83 20.25 15.20 11.41
C MET A 83 20.49 14.00 10.50
N MET A 84 20.23 14.16 9.21
CA MET A 84 20.38 13.08 8.24
C MET A 84 21.85 12.83 7.91
N LYS A 85 22.66 13.88 7.76
CA LYS A 85 24.09 13.75 7.43
C LYS A 85 24.90 13.05 8.50
N ASN A 86 24.75 13.44 9.77
CA ASN A 86 25.62 12.96 10.85
C ASN A 86 25.24 11.56 11.36
N ASN A 87 23.97 11.15 11.20
CA ASN A 87 23.45 9.86 11.68
C ASN A 87 23.78 9.57 13.15
N GLU A 88 23.82 10.60 13.98
CA GLU A 88 24.13 10.46 15.40
C GLU A 88 23.14 9.52 16.06
N ARG A 89 23.61 8.61 16.91
CA ARG A 89 22.76 7.62 17.61
C ARG A 89 21.85 6.81 16.65
N ASN A 90 22.28 6.66 15.39
CA ASN A 90 21.56 6.02 14.29
C ASN A 90 20.19 6.67 13.99
N ILE A 91 20.06 7.98 14.23
CA ILE A 91 18.78 8.70 14.08
C ILE A 91 18.34 8.75 12.62
N ALA A 92 19.25 9.03 11.68
CA ALA A 92 18.92 9.06 10.26
C ALA A 92 18.34 7.72 9.80
N PHE A 93 18.99 6.61 10.17
CA PHE A 93 18.47 5.27 9.87
C PHE A 93 17.10 5.00 10.51
N LYS A 94 16.85 5.46 11.75
CA LYS A 94 15.54 5.29 12.39
C LYS A 94 14.45 6.02 11.63
N PHE A 95 14.70 7.24 11.18
CA PHE A 95 13.75 8.00 10.38
C PHE A 95 13.56 7.40 8.99
N ASP A 96 14.61 6.97 8.30
CA ASP A 96 14.48 6.27 7.01
C ASP A 96 13.57 5.04 7.12
N VAL A 97 13.78 4.20 8.14
CA VAL A 97 12.95 3.01 8.37
C VAL A 97 11.51 3.37 8.74
N ALA A 98 11.31 4.41 9.54
CA ALA A 98 9.98 4.85 9.97
C ALA A 98 9.16 5.44 8.81
N LEU A 99 9.81 6.22 7.96
CA LEU A 99 9.18 6.89 6.81
C LEU A 99 8.98 5.94 5.63
N LEU A 100 9.64 4.78 5.62
CA LEU A 100 9.62 3.86 4.49
C LEU A 100 8.21 3.42 4.11
N LEU A 101 7.36 3.10 5.08
CA LEU A 101 6.00 2.61 4.78
C LEU A 101 5.14 3.70 4.13
N ASP A 102 5.22 4.93 4.63
CA ASP A 102 4.53 6.07 4.04
C ASP A 102 5.07 6.40 2.65
N ALA A 103 6.39 6.35 2.47
CA ALA A 103 7.05 6.55 1.18
C ALA A 103 6.63 5.51 0.13
N VAL A 104 6.44 4.25 0.54
CA VAL A 104 5.93 3.19 -0.34
C VAL A 104 4.45 3.43 -0.67
N LYS A 105 3.61 3.74 0.31
CA LYS A 105 2.17 3.96 0.08
C LYS A 105 1.89 5.17 -0.81
N LYS A 106 2.67 6.24 -0.64
CA LYS A 106 2.51 7.52 -1.36
C LYS A 106 3.49 7.70 -2.51
N TYR A 107 4.09 6.62 -3.01
CA TYR A 107 5.10 6.70 -4.07
C TYR A 107 4.58 7.38 -5.34
N ASN A 108 3.34 7.11 -5.73
CA ASN A 108 2.72 7.74 -6.90
C ASN A 108 2.46 9.23 -6.72
N GLU A 109 2.38 9.73 -5.47
CA GLU A 109 2.25 11.15 -5.15
C GLU A 109 3.62 11.83 -5.15
N ASN A 110 4.63 11.17 -4.55
CA ASN A 110 5.98 11.68 -4.48
C ASN A 110 7.04 10.56 -4.48
N PRO A 111 7.71 10.29 -5.62
CA PRO A 111 8.70 9.22 -5.72
C PRO A 111 10.04 9.57 -5.06
N LEU A 112 10.29 10.85 -4.76
CA LEU A 112 11.59 11.33 -4.29
C LEU A 112 11.91 10.79 -2.90
N LEU A 113 10.95 10.75 -1.98
CA LEU A 113 11.19 10.28 -0.61
C LEU A 113 11.67 8.83 -0.60
N LEU A 114 10.97 7.93 -1.30
CA LEU A 114 11.38 6.52 -1.38
C LEU A 114 12.75 6.37 -2.05
N THR A 115 13.00 7.17 -3.09
CA THR A 115 14.28 7.18 -3.79
C THR A 115 15.43 7.55 -2.87
N GLU A 116 15.27 8.58 -2.04
CA GLU A 116 16.30 8.98 -1.06
C GLU A 116 16.46 7.94 0.07
N ILE A 117 15.37 7.36 0.59
CA ILE A 117 15.44 6.27 1.57
C ILE A 117 16.26 5.09 1.03
N ILE A 118 16.02 4.67 -0.23
CA ILE A 118 16.73 3.55 -0.85
C ILE A 118 18.23 3.87 -1.01
N LYS A 119 18.58 5.13 -1.29
CA LYS A 119 19.99 5.57 -1.40
C LYS A 119 20.69 5.61 -0.05
N ASP A 120 20.04 6.16 0.97
CA ASP A 120 20.69 6.52 2.23
C ASP A 120 20.73 5.35 3.22
N THR A 121 19.65 4.58 3.31
CA THR A 121 19.54 3.43 4.25
C THR A 121 20.75 2.48 4.22
N PRO A 122 21.29 2.03 3.06
CA PRO A 122 22.44 1.12 3.03
C PRO A 122 23.71 1.71 3.64
N VAL A 123 23.86 3.03 3.57
CA VAL A 123 24.98 3.79 4.13
C VAL A 123 24.77 3.98 5.63
N LYS A 124 23.56 4.41 6.02
CA LYS A 124 23.19 4.71 7.42
C LYS A 124 23.01 3.49 8.30
N ALA A 125 22.78 2.31 7.70
CA ALA A 125 22.69 1.05 8.41
C ALA A 125 24.05 0.53 8.92
N LYS A 126 25.18 1.09 8.44
CA LYS A 126 26.52 0.60 8.76
C LYS A 126 27.18 1.41 9.87
N ASN A 127 27.89 0.72 10.76
CA ASN A 127 28.76 1.34 11.75
C ASN A 127 30.11 1.74 11.13
N LYS A 128 31.00 2.35 11.93
CA LYS A 128 32.36 2.74 11.50
C LYS A 128 33.22 1.58 10.98
N LYS A 129 32.85 0.32 11.29
CA LYS A 129 33.52 -0.91 10.81
C LYS A 129 32.86 -1.49 9.54
N GLY A 130 31.89 -0.80 8.95
CA GLY A 130 31.16 -1.24 7.76
C GLY A 130 30.15 -2.37 7.99
N GLN A 131 29.94 -2.77 9.25
CA GLN A 131 28.97 -3.80 9.64
C GLN A 131 27.62 -3.18 9.97
N THR A 132 26.54 -3.89 9.70
CA THR A 132 25.21 -3.47 10.13
C THR A 132 25.16 -3.38 11.66
N PHE A 133 24.67 -2.26 12.22
CA PHE A 133 24.68 -2.08 13.67
C PHE A 133 23.63 -2.98 14.36
N GLY A 134 23.95 -3.51 15.53
CA GLY A 134 23.17 -4.59 16.18
C GLY A 134 21.74 -4.23 16.60
N ASP A 135 21.42 -2.93 16.71
CA ASP A 135 20.07 -2.46 17.01
C ASP A 135 19.19 -2.31 15.75
N ALA A 136 19.72 -2.51 14.54
CA ALA A 136 18.96 -2.38 13.29
C ALA A 136 17.74 -3.30 13.28
N LYS A 137 17.86 -4.52 13.83
CA LYS A 137 16.74 -5.45 13.99
C LYS A 137 15.62 -4.89 14.88
N LYS A 138 15.98 -4.25 16.00
CA LYS A 138 15.00 -3.64 16.92
C LYS A 138 14.30 -2.45 16.26
N VAL A 139 15.04 -1.66 15.49
CA VAL A 139 14.48 -0.53 14.73
C VAL A 139 13.51 -1.06 13.68
N LEU A 140 13.89 -2.04 12.86
CA LEU A 140 13.02 -2.61 11.84
C LEU A 140 11.75 -3.25 12.44
N SER A 141 11.90 -4.00 13.54
CA SER A 141 10.76 -4.57 14.27
C SER A 141 9.79 -3.51 14.79
N LYS A 142 10.30 -2.42 15.36
CA LYS A 142 9.48 -1.41 16.05
C LYS A 142 8.91 -0.34 15.12
N TYR A 143 9.65 0.06 14.09
CA TYR A 143 9.31 1.22 13.26
C TYR A 143 8.69 0.86 11.91
N LEU A 144 8.73 -0.42 11.53
CA LEU A 144 8.18 -0.87 10.26
C LEU A 144 7.27 -2.09 10.44
N LEU A 145 7.78 -3.18 11.01
CA LEU A 145 7.03 -4.44 11.04
C LEU A 145 5.81 -4.42 11.96
N SER A 146 5.76 -3.56 12.98
CA SER A 146 4.55 -3.37 13.79
C SER A 146 3.38 -2.80 12.99
N ASP A 147 3.67 -2.07 11.90
CA ASP A 147 2.70 -1.28 11.17
C ASP A 147 2.37 -1.87 9.78
N VAL A 148 3.19 -2.84 9.32
CA VAL A 148 2.93 -3.63 8.11
C VAL A 148 1.80 -4.63 8.38
N LYS A 149 0.63 -4.38 7.78
CA LYS A 149 -0.51 -5.30 7.80
C LYS A 149 -0.42 -6.32 6.66
N SER A 150 -0.97 -7.51 6.86
CA SER A 150 -1.00 -8.62 5.88
C SER A 150 -1.62 -8.23 4.53
N ASP A 151 -2.58 -7.30 4.54
CA ASP A 151 -3.32 -6.84 3.36
C ASP A 151 -2.78 -5.52 2.77
N SER A 152 -1.58 -5.09 3.20
CA SER A 152 -1.00 -3.84 2.70
C SER A 152 -0.59 -4.01 1.24
N PHE A 153 -1.25 -3.30 0.33
CA PHE A 153 -0.78 -3.15 -1.04
C PHE A 153 0.49 -2.30 -1.02
N LEU A 154 1.65 -2.95 -1.16
CA LEU A 154 2.94 -2.30 -1.32
C LEU A 154 3.28 -2.27 -2.81
N LEU A 155 3.80 -1.13 -3.29
CA LEU A 155 4.26 -1.01 -4.67
C LEU A 155 5.32 -2.09 -4.99
N ASN A 156 5.43 -2.52 -6.24
CA ASN A 156 6.51 -3.45 -6.62
C ASN A 156 7.85 -2.73 -6.59
N ILE A 157 8.74 -3.08 -5.66
CA ILE A 157 10.03 -2.36 -5.47
C ILE A 157 10.88 -2.24 -6.75
N ASN A 158 10.70 -3.13 -7.74
CA ASN A 158 11.41 -3.07 -9.02
C ASN A 158 10.89 -1.97 -9.97
N THR A 159 9.74 -1.37 -9.69
CA THR A 159 9.18 -0.25 -10.47
C THR A 159 9.69 1.10 -10.00
N VAL A 160 10.54 1.14 -8.96
CA VAL A 160 11.14 2.39 -8.49
C VAL A 160 12.20 2.85 -9.49
N GLU A 161 12.12 4.11 -9.92
CA GLU A 161 13.02 4.71 -10.91
C GLU A 161 14.40 5.07 -10.30
N ILE A 162 15.19 4.06 -9.94
CA ILE A 162 16.51 4.22 -9.34
C ILE A 162 17.53 3.25 -9.96
N LYS A 163 18.82 3.63 -9.91
CA LYS A 163 19.92 2.75 -10.33
C LYS A 163 19.84 1.41 -9.61
N LYS A 164 19.83 0.33 -10.39
CA LYS A 164 19.70 -1.06 -9.90
C LYS A 164 20.76 -1.45 -8.86
N THR A 165 21.96 -0.88 -8.94
CA THR A 165 23.04 -1.10 -7.96
C THR A 165 22.67 -0.58 -6.57
N LEU A 166 22.03 0.59 -6.48
CA LEU A 166 21.58 1.20 -5.22
C LEU A 166 20.40 0.41 -4.64
N LEU A 167 19.43 0.04 -5.50
CA LEU A 167 18.30 -0.80 -5.12
C LEU A 167 18.76 -2.16 -4.56
N ASN A 168 19.72 -2.83 -5.22
CA ASN A 168 20.25 -4.10 -4.75
C ASN A 168 21.02 -3.95 -3.42
N ALA A 169 21.71 -2.84 -3.20
CA ALA A 169 22.38 -2.56 -1.92
C ALA A 169 21.37 -2.41 -0.78
N PHE A 170 20.27 -1.70 -1.03
CA PHE A 170 19.14 -1.58 -0.10
C PHE A 170 18.50 -2.92 0.22
N ILE A 171 18.10 -3.69 -0.80
CA ILE A 171 17.50 -5.01 -0.64
C ILE A 171 18.41 -5.90 0.20
N LYS A 172 19.71 -5.94 -0.12
CA LYS A 172 20.69 -6.76 0.62
C LYS A 172 20.75 -6.40 2.10
N VAL A 173 20.81 -5.11 2.44
CA VAL A 173 20.88 -4.66 3.84
C VAL A 173 19.57 -5.00 4.58
N MET A 174 18.43 -4.67 3.99
CA MET A 174 17.12 -4.91 4.61
C MET A 174 16.83 -6.40 4.79
N SER A 175 17.14 -7.23 3.79
CA SER A 175 16.98 -8.69 3.87
C SER A 175 17.88 -9.31 4.94
N ASN A 176 19.12 -8.83 5.09
CA ASN A 176 20.02 -9.31 6.14
C ASN A 176 19.48 -8.96 7.54
N VAL A 177 19.02 -7.73 7.75
CA VAL A 177 18.42 -7.32 9.04
C VAL A 177 17.14 -8.12 9.32
N LEU A 178 16.29 -8.31 8.31
CA LEU A 178 15.04 -9.04 8.43
C LEU A 178 15.27 -10.52 8.77
N ALA A 179 16.32 -11.14 8.24
CA ALA A 179 16.66 -12.54 8.53
C ALA A 179 17.01 -12.80 10.01
N GLU A 180 17.43 -11.78 10.76
CA GLU A 180 17.72 -11.88 12.18
C GLU A 180 16.49 -11.73 13.09
N ILE A 181 15.34 -11.33 12.53
CA ILE A 181 14.11 -11.04 13.29
C ILE A 181 13.28 -12.32 13.41
N LYS A 182 12.90 -12.65 14.65
CA LYS A 182 11.96 -13.72 14.97
C LYS A 182 10.58 -13.13 15.28
N PRO A 183 9.47 -13.87 15.01
CA PRO A 183 8.14 -13.44 15.41
C PRO A 183 8.04 -13.20 16.93
N SER A 184 7.24 -12.21 17.31
CA SER A 184 6.99 -11.84 18.71
C SER A 184 5.58 -11.27 18.87
N SER A 185 5.15 -10.95 20.11
CA SER A 185 3.82 -10.36 20.36
C SER A 185 3.57 -9.06 19.59
N SER A 186 4.62 -8.27 19.31
CA SER A 186 4.55 -7.02 18.54
C SER A 186 4.91 -7.14 17.06
N VAL A 187 5.33 -8.32 16.59
CA VAL A 187 5.77 -8.55 15.20
C VAL A 187 5.18 -9.85 14.70
N SER A 188 4.18 -9.75 13.84
CA SER A 188 3.52 -10.92 13.28
C SER A 188 4.41 -11.65 12.27
N PRO A 189 4.32 -13.00 12.17
CA PRO A 189 4.94 -13.75 11.08
C PRO A 189 4.54 -13.24 9.69
N GLU A 190 3.29 -12.81 9.54
CA GLU A 190 2.74 -12.26 8.31
C GLU A 190 3.45 -10.96 7.91
N SER A 191 3.67 -10.03 8.85
CA SER A 191 4.40 -8.78 8.59
C SER A 191 5.82 -9.03 8.08
N ILE A 192 6.53 -10.00 8.66
CA ILE A 192 7.87 -10.42 8.21
C ILE A 192 7.82 -10.96 6.79
N LEU A 193 6.84 -11.84 6.50
CA LEU A 193 6.66 -12.40 5.17
C LEU A 193 6.31 -11.32 4.15
N THR A 194 5.39 -10.41 4.45
CA THR A 194 4.98 -9.30 3.57
C THR A 194 6.17 -8.45 3.18
N LEU A 195 6.99 -8.06 4.16
CA LEU A 195 8.19 -7.27 3.87
C LEU A 195 9.21 -8.06 3.05
N LYS A 196 9.41 -9.35 3.34
CA LYS A 196 10.30 -10.21 2.57
C LYS A 196 9.86 -10.32 1.11
N CYS A 197 8.57 -10.58 0.88
CA CYS A 197 8.00 -10.70 -0.46
C CYS A 197 8.11 -9.38 -1.24
N TRP A 198 7.94 -8.25 -0.55
CA TRP A 198 8.12 -6.92 -1.14
C TRP A 198 9.57 -6.69 -1.58
N LEU A 199 10.56 -7.00 -0.72
CA LEU A 199 11.98 -6.90 -1.04
C LEU A 199 12.40 -7.83 -2.20
N ASP A 200 11.75 -8.99 -2.33
CA ASP A 200 11.98 -9.94 -3.43
C ASP A 200 11.25 -9.58 -4.73
N GLY A 201 10.59 -8.41 -4.78
CA GLY A 201 9.93 -7.90 -5.98
C GLY A 201 8.55 -8.47 -6.25
N GLY A 202 7.86 -8.93 -5.20
CA GLY A 202 6.51 -9.48 -5.30
C GLY A 202 6.46 -10.95 -5.73
N LYS A 203 7.60 -11.63 -5.89
CA LYS A 203 7.68 -13.04 -6.32
C LYS A 203 6.89 -14.01 -5.41
N ASP A 204 6.74 -13.64 -4.13
CA ASP A 204 6.06 -14.44 -3.12
C ASP A 204 4.74 -13.82 -2.60
N MET A 205 4.27 -12.69 -3.16
CA MET A 205 2.95 -12.11 -2.79
C MET A 205 1.79 -13.08 -3.08
N GLY A 206 1.94 -13.93 -4.11
CA GLY A 206 1.01 -15.03 -4.38
C GLY A 206 0.99 -16.13 -3.31
N VAL A 207 1.99 -16.18 -2.41
CA VAL A 207 2.06 -17.13 -1.28
C VAL A 207 1.43 -16.54 0.00
N ILE A 208 1.47 -15.20 0.18
CA ILE A 208 0.85 -14.51 1.32
C ILE A 208 -0.67 -14.43 1.16
N VAL A 209 -1.15 -14.06 -0.03
CA VAL A 209 -2.58 -14.14 -0.35
C VAL A 209 -3.07 -15.57 -0.15
N LYS A 210 -2.25 -16.57 -0.49
CA LYS A 210 -2.50 -18.01 -0.21
C LYS A 210 -2.43 -18.39 1.27
N LYS A 211 -1.75 -17.67 2.17
CA LYS A 211 -1.73 -17.97 3.62
C LYS A 211 -2.91 -17.33 4.36
N ALA A 212 -3.29 -16.12 3.98
CA ALA A 212 -4.55 -15.50 4.43
C ALA A 212 -5.76 -16.31 3.95
N SER A 213 -5.72 -16.81 2.70
CA SER A 213 -6.74 -17.74 2.19
C SER A 213 -6.55 -19.20 2.64
N LYS A 214 -5.37 -19.66 3.10
CA LYS A 214 -5.19 -21.05 3.61
C LYS A 214 -5.80 -21.34 4.98
N LYS A 215 -6.39 -20.36 5.68
CA LYS A 215 -7.38 -20.70 6.72
C LYS A 215 -8.67 -21.28 6.09
N GLU A 216 -8.86 -21.11 4.78
CA GLU A 216 -9.90 -21.70 3.97
C GLU A 216 -9.32 -22.31 2.67
N LYS A 217 -9.00 -23.60 2.75
CA LYS A 217 -8.76 -24.54 1.63
C LYS A 217 -7.29 -24.79 1.27
N LYS A 218 -6.98 -26.08 1.42
CA LYS A 218 -5.80 -26.85 1.04
C LYS A 218 -5.77 -27.13 -0.48
N ASP A 219 -4.55 -27.45 -0.94
CA ASP A 219 -4.19 -28.19 -2.18
C ASP A 219 -4.49 -27.47 -3.51
N THR A 220 -3.62 -27.34 -4.53
CA THR A 220 -2.29 -27.85 -4.91
C THR A 220 -1.69 -26.87 -5.96
N ALA A 221 -0.37 -26.90 -6.18
CA ALA A 221 0.34 -26.06 -7.16
C ALA A 221 0.53 -26.78 -8.52
N PRO A 222 0.70 -26.06 -9.65
CA PRO A 222 1.01 -26.67 -10.94
C PRO A 222 2.53 -26.65 -11.22
N VAL A 223 3.03 -27.69 -11.88
CA VAL A 223 4.34 -27.74 -12.53
C VAL A 223 4.08 -27.90 -14.04
N ILE A 224 4.47 -26.92 -14.83
CA ILE A 224 4.47 -27.00 -16.30
C ILE A 224 5.86 -27.47 -16.73
N ARG A 225 5.92 -28.57 -17.48
CA ARG A 225 7.05 -28.89 -18.37
C ARG A 225 6.51 -29.19 -19.75
N GLU A 226 7.14 -28.56 -20.74
CA GLU A 226 6.89 -28.66 -22.17
C GLU A 226 6.87 -30.11 -22.66
N ILE A 227 5.89 -30.42 -23.51
CA ILE A 227 5.85 -31.66 -24.30
C ILE A 227 6.17 -31.25 -25.73
N THR A 228 7.38 -31.58 -26.18
CA THR A 228 7.77 -31.55 -27.59
C THR A 228 7.22 -32.79 -28.31
N SER A 229 6.58 -32.51 -29.44
CA SER A 229 6.25 -33.35 -30.61
C SER A 229 6.63 -34.85 -30.55
N CYS A 230 5.61 -35.70 -30.66
CA CYS A 230 5.77 -37.06 -31.20
C CYS A 230 5.15 -37.11 -32.60
N ASP A 231 5.99 -37.16 -33.61
CA ASP A 231 5.62 -37.56 -34.97
C ASP A 231 5.13 -39.02 -34.94
N VAL A 232 3.96 -39.26 -35.55
CA VAL A 232 3.39 -40.60 -35.72
C VAL A 232 3.34 -40.90 -37.22
N SER A 233 4.40 -41.50 -37.73
CA SER A 233 4.36 -42.26 -38.98
C SER A 233 5.28 -43.46 -38.85
N PHE A 234 4.72 -44.65 -38.62
CA PHE A 234 5.44 -45.90 -38.80
C PHE A 234 4.52 -46.91 -39.47
N VAL A 235 4.72 -47.09 -40.78
CA VAL A 235 4.27 -48.26 -41.53
C VAL A 235 5.42 -49.26 -41.45
N PRO A 236 5.23 -50.49 -40.95
CA PRO A 236 6.35 -51.43 -40.83
C PRO A 236 6.82 -51.92 -42.21
N GLU A 237 8.08 -51.63 -42.55
CA GLU A 237 8.82 -52.13 -43.73
C GLU A 237 8.91 -53.67 -43.80
N ASP A 238 8.54 -54.38 -42.72
CA ASP A 238 8.71 -55.82 -42.58
C ASP A 238 7.66 -56.68 -43.33
N VAL A 239 6.63 -56.08 -43.96
CA VAL A 239 5.61 -56.83 -44.71
C VAL A 239 6.03 -57.09 -46.16
N GLU A 240 6.84 -56.21 -46.76
CA GLU A 240 7.34 -56.36 -48.14
C GLU A 240 8.38 -57.47 -48.27
N GLU A 241 9.22 -57.68 -47.26
CA GLU A 241 10.26 -58.72 -47.25
C GLU A 241 9.65 -60.14 -47.28
N ILE A 242 8.45 -60.32 -46.69
CA ILE A 242 7.72 -61.59 -46.72
C ILE A 242 7.16 -61.86 -48.14
N PHE A 243 6.68 -60.83 -48.83
CA PHE A 243 6.11 -60.97 -50.19
C PHE A 243 7.19 -61.29 -51.25
N GLU A 244 8.39 -60.72 -51.11
CA GLU A 244 9.57 -61.00 -51.94
C GLU A 244 9.98 -62.50 -51.85
N ASP A 245 10.02 -63.05 -50.63
CA ASP A 245 10.33 -64.46 -50.38
C ASP A 245 9.28 -65.40 -51.00
N PHE A 246 7.98 -65.08 -50.88
CA PHE A 246 6.90 -65.87 -51.50
C PHE A 246 6.97 -65.87 -53.03
N SER A 247 7.36 -64.76 -53.65
CA SER A 247 7.52 -64.63 -55.11
C SER A 247 8.65 -65.53 -55.65
N SER A 248 9.77 -65.61 -54.92
CA SER A 248 10.90 -66.49 -55.24
C SER A 248 10.53 -67.98 -55.13
N ILE A 249 9.61 -68.31 -54.22
CA ILE A 249 9.12 -69.67 -53.97
C ILE A 249 8.11 -70.13 -55.04
N ILE A 250 7.17 -69.25 -55.45
CA ILE A 250 6.26 -69.56 -56.56
C ILE A 250 7.07 -69.88 -57.82
N LYS A 251 8.16 -69.14 -58.08
CA LYS A 251 9.07 -69.43 -59.21
C LYS A 251 9.72 -70.82 -59.12
N LEU A 252 10.04 -71.31 -57.91
CA LEU A 252 10.68 -72.61 -57.68
C LEU A 252 9.69 -73.78 -57.80
N LEU A 253 8.47 -73.64 -57.26
CA LEU A 253 7.36 -74.57 -57.46
C LEU A 253 6.94 -74.66 -58.93
N THR A 254 6.94 -73.53 -59.65
CA THR A 254 6.66 -73.49 -61.09
C THR A 254 7.76 -74.19 -61.91
N LYS A 255 9.04 -74.13 -61.49
CA LYS A 255 10.14 -74.88 -62.11
C LYS A 255 10.04 -76.40 -61.89
N LEU A 256 9.61 -76.83 -60.70
CA LEU A 256 9.40 -78.25 -60.40
C LEU A 256 8.20 -78.83 -61.15
N SER A 257 7.12 -78.05 -61.32
CA SER A 257 5.98 -78.42 -62.17
C SER A 257 6.36 -78.55 -63.66
N LYS A 258 7.22 -77.66 -64.18
CA LYS A 258 7.71 -77.71 -65.57
C LYS A 258 8.65 -78.88 -65.86
N LYS A 259 9.37 -79.40 -64.85
CA LYS A 259 10.19 -80.63 -64.98
C LYS A 259 9.36 -81.91 -65.21
N GLY A 260 8.04 -81.86 -65.00
CA GLY A 260 7.11 -82.96 -65.30
C GLY A 260 6.43 -82.90 -66.67
N LYS A 261 6.68 -81.87 -67.50
CA LYS A 261 6.01 -81.68 -68.80
C LYS A 261 7.00 -81.39 -69.94
N SER A 262 7.68 -82.44 -70.38
CA SER A 262 8.44 -82.57 -71.64
C SER A 262 8.74 -84.07 -71.73
N THR A 263 8.14 -84.92 -72.56
CA THR A 263 7.74 -84.84 -73.98
C THR A 263 6.65 -85.89 -74.29
N LYS A 264 5.93 -85.70 -75.40
CA LYS A 264 4.91 -86.60 -75.97
C LYS A 264 5.47 -87.95 -76.45
N SER A 265 4.60 -88.98 -76.33
CA SER A 265 4.44 -90.24 -77.09
C SER A 265 5.67 -91.14 -77.32
N ASP A 266 5.77 -92.27 -76.60
CA ASP A 266 5.14 -93.53 -77.01
C ASP A 266 5.24 -94.62 -75.93
N SER A 267 4.36 -95.60 -76.03
CA SER A 267 3.99 -96.62 -75.05
C SER A 267 5.14 -97.53 -74.53
N LYS A 268 5.26 -97.68 -73.21
CA LYS A 268 5.16 -98.96 -72.46
C LYS A 268 5.50 -98.79 -70.97
N THR A 269 4.56 -99.27 -70.14
CA THR A 269 4.72 -99.83 -68.78
C THR A 269 5.69 -99.19 -67.77
N LYS A 270 5.10 -98.38 -66.88
CA LYS A 270 5.38 -98.19 -65.43
C LYS A 270 6.77 -98.53 -64.87
N LYS A 271 7.49 -97.49 -64.45
CA LYS A 271 7.91 -97.31 -63.03
C LYS A 271 7.82 -95.82 -62.71
N SER A 272 6.80 -95.44 -61.94
CA SER A 272 6.72 -94.11 -61.36
C SER A 272 7.92 -93.95 -60.42
N ASN A 273 8.90 -93.15 -60.83
CA ASN A 273 9.92 -92.66 -59.91
C ASN A 273 9.19 -91.81 -58.86
N GLY A 274 8.84 -92.43 -57.73
CA GLY A 274 8.40 -91.71 -56.55
C GLY A 274 9.45 -90.67 -56.17
N LEU A 275 9.01 -89.55 -55.59
CA LEU A 275 9.92 -88.54 -55.04
C LEU A 275 10.99 -89.25 -54.22
N LYS A 276 12.27 -88.92 -54.48
CA LYS A 276 13.36 -89.51 -53.70
C LYS A 276 13.16 -89.08 -52.24
N PRO A 277 13.52 -89.91 -51.25
CA PRO A 277 13.42 -89.55 -49.83
C PRO A 277 14.06 -88.18 -49.52
N SER A 278 15.13 -87.82 -50.24
CA SER A 278 15.79 -86.52 -50.17
C SER A 278 14.90 -85.33 -50.57
N ASP A 279 13.98 -85.52 -51.53
CA ASP A 279 13.09 -84.47 -52.03
C ASP A 279 11.93 -84.23 -51.04
N ILE A 280 11.47 -85.30 -50.36
CA ILE A 280 10.45 -85.22 -49.31
C ILE A 280 11.01 -84.50 -48.08
N THR A 281 12.23 -84.85 -47.65
CA THR A 281 12.91 -84.16 -46.55
C THR A 281 13.18 -82.68 -46.85
N ALA A 282 13.50 -82.33 -48.10
CA ALA A 282 13.67 -80.92 -48.49
C ALA A 282 12.35 -80.13 -48.40
N ILE A 283 11.22 -80.75 -48.75
CA ILE A 283 9.89 -80.14 -48.64
C ILE A 283 9.47 -80.03 -47.16
N GLU A 284 9.72 -81.04 -46.33
CA GLU A 284 9.43 -81.01 -44.89
C GLU A 284 10.23 -79.94 -44.16
N ASN A 285 11.54 -79.84 -44.44
CA ASN A 285 12.40 -78.79 -43.87
C ASN A 285 11.93 -77.38 -44.30
N PHE A 286 11.43 -77.26 -45.53
CA PHE A 286 10.89 -76.00 -46.05
C PHE A 286 9.57 -75.59 -45.37
N PHE A 287 8.61 -76.49 -45.26
CA PHE A 287 7.36 -76.21 -44.53
C PHE A 287 7.64 -75.93 -43.05
N SER A 288 8.58 -76.65 -42.43
CA SER A 288 9.04 -76.37 -41.07
C SER A 288 9.61 -74.96 -40.94
N ALA A 289 10.44 -74.51 -41.89
CA ALA A 289 10.99 -73.16 -41.91
C ALA A 289 9.91 -72.07 -42.09
N ILE A 290 8.92 -72.30 -42.94
CA ILE A 290 7.78 -71.37 -43.12
C ILE A 290 6.94 -71.30 -41.85
N VAL A 291 6.55 -72.44 -41.28
CA VAL A 291 5.74 -72.49 -40.06
C VAL A 291 6.47 -71.78 -38.92
N LYS A 292 7.79 -71.96 -38.81
CA LYS A 292 8.62 -71.25 -37.83
C LYS A 292 8.63 -69.74 -38.07
N LYS A 293 8.80 -69.28 -39.32
CA LYS A 293 8.72 -67.85 -39.66
C LYS A 293 7.33 -67.26 -39.34
N ILE A 294 6.25 -67.94 -39.71
CA ILE A 294 4.87 -67.51 -39.42
C ILE A 294 4.64 -67.42 -37.91
N SER A 295 5.08 -68.42 -37.14
CA SER A 295 4.97 -68.41 -35.67
C SER A 295 5.66 -67.19 -35.07
N VAL A 296 6.90 -66.89 -35.50
CA VAL A 296 7.64 -65.72 -35.03
C VAL A 296 6.93 -64.41 -35.39
N THR A 297 6.35 -64.32 -36.59
CA THR A 297 5.58 -63.14 -37.00
C THR A 297 4.30 -62.96 -36.19
N VAL A 298 3.58 -64.05 -35.90
CA VAL A 298 2.38 -64.02 -35.04
C VAL A 298 2.74 -63.54 -33.63
N ASP A 299 3.84 -64.03 -33.06
CA ASP A 299 4.31 -63.58 -31.74
C ASP A 299 4.66 -62.08 -31.74
N LYS A 300 5.34 -61.60 -32.80
CA LYS A 300 5.62 -60.15 -32.96
C LYS A 300 4.34 -59.33 -33.06
N VAL A 301 3.34 -59.79 -33.83
CA VAL A 301 2.04 -59.12 -33.97
C VAL A 301 1.30 -59.06 -32.63
N ASN A 302 1.31 -60.15 -31.85
CA ASN A 302 0.70 -60.17 -30.52
C ASN A 302 1.33 -59.16 -29.57
N VAL A 303 2.68 -59.11 -29.53
CA VAL A 303 3.41 -58.11 -28.72
C VAL A 303 3.10 -56.68 -29.16
N LEU A 304 2.99 -56.43 -30.48
CA LEU A 304 2.60 -55.12 -31.00
C LEU A 304 1.16 -54.76 -30.63
N ASN A 305 0.23 -55.72 -30.66
CA ASN A 305 -1.15 -55.51 -30.27
C ASN A 305 -1.28 -55.12 -28.79
N GLU A 306 -0.56 -55.82 -27.90
CA GLU A 306 -0.50 -55.49 -26.47
C GLU A 306 0.06 -54.07 -26.23
N LYS A 307 1.13 -53.70 -26.97
CA LYS A 307 1.69 -52.34 -26.91
C LYS A 307 0.70 -51.28 -27.39
N ASN A 308 -0.09 -51.57 -28.42
CA ASN A 308 -1.10 -50.64 -28.94
C ASN A 308 -2.27 -50.47 -27.98
N GLU A 309 -2.75 -51.56 -27.36
CA GLU A 309 -3.78 -51.49 -26.31
C GLU A 309 -3.29 -50.71 -25.07
N ALA A 310 -2.03 -50.87 -24.68
CA ALA A 310 -1.44 -50.07 -23.60
C ALA A 310 -1.38 -48.57 -23.96
N LYS A 311 -0.96 -48.23 -25.18
CA LYS A 311 -0.97 -46.83 -25.66
C LYS A 311 -2.38 -46.25 -25.71
N LYS A 312 -3.36 -47.04 -26.14
CA LYS A 312 -4.77 -46.64 -26.19
C LYS A 312 -5.29 -46.26 -24.80
N ARG A 313 -5.03 -47.07 -23.78
CA ARG A 313 -5.40 -46.76 -22.38
C ARG A 313 -4.78 -45.46 -21.88
N ILE A 314 -3.51 -45.22 -22.19
CA ILE A 314 -2.83 -43.97 -21.82
C ILE A 314 -3.49 -42.77 -22.51
N ILE A 315 -3.85 -42.91 -23.79
CA ILE A 315 -4.54 -41.85 -24.54
C ILE A 315 -5.92 -41.56 -23.93
N GLU A 316 -6.69 -42.59 -23.56
CA GLU A 316 -7.99 -42.44 -22.91
C GLU A 316 -7.86 -41.71 -21.57
N GLU A 317 -6.93 -42.11 -20.71
CA GLU A 317 -6.65 -41.45 -19.43
C GLU A 317 -6.30 -39.98 -19.63
N LYS A 318 -5.35 -39.68 -20.54
CA LYS A 318 -4.95 -38.30 -20.83
C LYS A 318 -6.08 -37.46 -21.44
N THR A 319 -6.97 -38.07 -22.21
CA THR A 319 -8.14 -37.41 -22.76
C THR A 319 -9.12 -37.02 -21.65
N THR A 320 -9.33 -37.89 -20.65
CA THR A 320 -10.20 -37.57 -19.50
C THR A 320 -9.65 -36.44 -18.65
N GLU A 321 -8.34 -36.45 -18.34
CA GLU A 321 -7.67 -35.37 -17.63
C GLU A 321 -7.83 -34.03 -18.36
N LEU A 322 -7.68 -34.03 -19.70
CA LEU A 322 -7.81 -32.82 -20.51
C LEU A 322 -9.24 -32.27 -20.50
N ILE A 323 -10.26 -33.13 -20.56
CA ILE A 323 -11.67 -32.72 -20.48
C ILE A 323 -11.97 -32.06 -19.13
N GLU A 324 -11.45 -32.60 -18.03
CA GLU A 324 -11.63 -32.02 -16.71
C GLU A 324 -10.92 -30.66 -16.59
N ALA A 325 -9.71 -30.54 -17.13
CA ALA A 325 -8.98 -29.28 -17.19
C ALA A 325 -9.75 -28.20 -17.98
N ILE A 326 -10.36 -28.55 -19.12
CA ILE A 326 -11.18 -27.64 -19.91
C ILE A 326 -12.40 -27.15 -19.12
N LYS A 327 -13.12 -28.06 -18.44
CA LYS A 327 -14.28 -27.70 -17.59
C LYS A 327 -13.88 -26.72 -16.49
N ASN A 328 -12.72 -26.94 -15.87
CA ASN A 328 -12.20 -26.04 -14.83
C ASN A 328 -11.84 -24.67 -15.40
N ALA A 329 -11.21 -24.62 -16.58
CA ALA A 329 -10.90 -23.38 -17.27
C ALA A 329 -12.17 -22.57 -17.62
N ASP A 330 -13.23 -23.25 -18.09
CA ASP A 330 -14.51 -22.61 -18.40
C ASP A 330 -15.19 -22.03 -17.15
N ASN A 331 -15.14 -22.74 -16.02
CA ASN A 331 -15.67 -22.24 -14.76
C ASN A 331 -14.91 -20.98 -14.29
N LEU A 332 -13.57 -21.02 -14.32
CA LEU A 332 -12.74 -19.87 -13.98
C LEU A 332 -13.01 -18.67 -14.90
N ASN A 333 -13.22 -18.90 -16.20
CA ASN A 333 -13.58 -17.83 -17.14
C ASN A 333 -14.95 -17.22 -16.83
N ARG A 334 -15.94 -18.01 -16.41
CA ARG A 334 -17.25 -17.50 -15.97
C ARG A 334 -17.13 -16.65 -14.70
N GLN A 335 -16.32 -17.09 -13.74
CA GLN A 335 -16.05 -16.33 -12.51
C GLN A 335 -15.34 -15.01 -12.83
N LEU A 336 -14.31 -15.04 -13.67
CA LEU A 336 -13.59 -13.84 -14.10
C LEU A 336 -14.53 -12.83 -14.81
N LYS A 337 -15.48 -13.31 -15.61
CA LYS A 337 -16.48 -12.46 -16.25
C LYS A 337 -17.43 -11.81 -15.23
N ALA A 338 -17.85 -12.54 -14.20
CA ALA A 338 -18.67 -12.01 -13.12
C ALA A 338 -17.90 -10.98 -12.28
N GLU A 339 -16.63 -11.24 -11.95
CA GLU A 339 -15.79 -10.27 -11.24
C GLU A 339 -15.52 -9.01 -12.08
N LYS A 340 -15.36 -9.13 -13.39
CA LYS A 340 -15.24 -7.96 -14.26
C LYS A 340 -16.49 -7.06 -14.23
N SER A 341 -17.69 -7.65 -14.18
CA SER A 341 -18.92 -6.85 -14.08
C SER A 341 -19.07 -6.20 -12.72
N THR A 342 -18.67 -6.86 -11.63
CA THR A 342 -18.68 -6.23 -10.30
C THR A 342 -17.68 -5.08 -10.19
N VAL A 343 -16.47 -5.25 -10.72
CA VAL A 343 -15.47 -4.15 -10.79
C VAL A 343 -16.00 -2.97 -11.60
N SER A 344 -16.64 -3.23 -12.75
CA SER A 344 -17.26 -2.17 -13.55
C SER A 344 -18.31 -1.39 -12.75
N ASN A 345 -19.19 -2.09 -12.01
CA ASN A 345 -20.21 -1.45 -11.20
C ASN A 345 -19.63 -0.64 -10.03
N LEU A 346 -18.58 -1.16 -9.38
CA LEU A 346 -17.88 -0.45 -8.30
C LEU A 346 -17.20 0.82 -8.82
N ASN A 347 -16.59 0.77 -10.01
CA ASN A 347 -15.98 1.95 -10.62
C ASN A 347 -17.02 3.03 -10.93
N SER A 348 -18.19 2.67 -11.47
CA SER A 348 -19.27 3.65 -11.70
C SER A 348 -19.76 4.30 -10.39
N ARG A 349 -19.85 3.53 -9.31
CA ARG A 349 -20.21 4.07 -7.98
C ARG A 349 -19.11 4.97 -7.41
N LEU A 350 -17.85 4.62 -7.63
CA LEU A 350 -16.70 5.41 -7.19
C LEU A 350 -16.66 6.76 -7.89
N GLU A 351 -16.91 6.80 -9.20
CA GLU A 351 -17.01 8.06 -9.95
C GLU A 351 -18.21 8.90 -9.52
N ALA A 352 -19.37 8.30 -9.26
CA ALA A 352 -20.52 9.03 -8.71
C ALA A 352 -20.21 9.69 -7.37
N CYS A 353 -19.58 8.94 -6.44
CA CYS A 353 -19.18 9.46 -5.14
C CYS A 353 -18.10 10.55 -5.26
N ARG A 354 -17.18 10.43 -6.23
CA ARG A 354 -16.17 11.44 -6.52
C ARG A 354 -16.79 12.77 -6.94
N LEU A 355 -17.81 12.74 -7.80
CA LEU A 355 -18.55 13.93 -8.21
C LEU A 355 -19.28 14.58 -7.04
N GLU A 356 -19.95 13.79 -6.21
CA GLU A 356 -20.64 14.28 -5.01
C GLU A 356 -19.67 14.96 -4.03
N VAL A 357 -18.49 14.37 -3.79
CA VAL A 357 -17.44 14.98 -2.95
C VAL A 357 -16.95 16.31 -3.55
N GLN A 358 -16.85 16.40 -4.88
CA GLN A 358 -16.44 17.65 -5.55
C GLN A 358 -17.50 18.75 -5.39
N GLU A 359 -18.79 18.41 -5.52
CA GLU A 359 -19.89 19.35 -5.30
C GLU A 359 -19.93 19.84 -3.85
N LEU A 360 -19.80 18.92 -2.88
CA LEU A 360 -19.75 19.29 -1.46
C LEU A 360 -18.58 20.21 -1.13
N LYS A 361 -17.39 19.98 -1.72
CA LYS A 361 -16.24 20.87 -1.56
C LYS A 361 -16.50 22.28 -2.10
N GLN A 362 -17.19 22.40 -3.24
CA GLN A 362 -17.56 23.71 -3.78
C GLN A 362 -18.55 24.44 -2.89
N THR A 363 -19.51 23.71 -2.30
CA THR A 363 -20.47 24.30 -1.35
C THR A 363 -19.77 24.79 -0.09
N VAL A 364 -18.89 23.97 0.52
CA VAL A 364 -18.10 24.38 1.70
C VAL A 364 -17.29 25.65 1.42
N SER A 365 -16.64 25.74 0.26
CA SER A 365 -15.89 26.94 -0.13
C SER A 365 -16.78 28.20 -0.22
N LYS A 366 -18.01 28.07 -0.73
CA LYS A 366 -18.96 29.20 -0.79
C LYS A 366 -19.44 29.61 0.59
N ASP A 367 -19.69 28.65 1.48
CA ASP A 367 -20.12 28.91 2.84
C ASP A 367 -19.01 29.57 3.66
N GLU A 368 -17.76 29.18 3.47
CA GLU A 368 -16.58 29.83 4.07
C GLU A 368 -16.46 31.31 3.66
N GLU A 369 -16.63 31.63 2.37
CA GLU A 369 -16.65 33.02 1.88
C GLU A 369 -17.80 33.83 2.49
N LEU A 370 -18.97 33.20 2.70
CA LEU A 370 -20.12 33.87 3.33
C LEU A 370 -19.87 34.14 4.82
N ILE A 371 -19.28 33.18 5.54
CA ILE A 371 -18.91 33.34 6.94
C ILE A 371 -17.92 34.50 7.10
N GLU A 372 -16.92 34.60 6.23
CA GLU A 372 -15.94 35.69 6.28
C GLU A 372 -16.62 37.06 6.08
N LYS A 373 -17.56 37.16 5.12
CA LYS A 373 -18.34 38.39 4.90
C LYS A 373 -19.14 38.79 6.14
N LEU A 374 -19.85 37.84 6.75
CA LEU A 374 -20.66 38.09 7.95
C LEU A 374 -19.79 38.46 9.16
N GLN A 375 -18.63 37.84 9.33
CA GLN A 375 -17.68 38.19 10.40
C GLN A 375 -17.15 39.61 10.24
N ASN A 376 -16.83 40.02 9.01
CA ASN A 376 -16.42 41.39 8.71
C ASN A 376 -17.53 42.41 8.99
N GLU A 377 -18.79 42.07 8.71
CA GLU A 377 -19.95 42.90 9.02
C GLU A 377 -20.17 43.04 10.53
N ILE A 378 -20.10 41.94 11.29
CA ILE A 378 -20.16 41.96 12.76
C ILE A 378 -19.06 42.84 13.34
N LYS A 379 -17.83 42.74 12.80
CA LYS A 379 -16.70 43.58 13.25
C LYS A 379 -16.96 45.06 13.02
N LYS A 380 -17.51 45.44 11.87
CA LYS A 380 -17.91 46.83 11.58
C LYS A 380 -19.00 47.30 12.54
N MET A 381 -20.03 46.48 12.75
CA MET A 381 -21.14 46.80 13.63
C MET A 381 -20.68 46.99 15.09
N ASN A 382 -19.80 46.12 15.59
CA ASN A 382 -19.21 46.28 16.92
C ASN A 382 -18.40 47.57 17.05
N SER A 383 -17.68 47.98 16.01
CA SER A 383 -16.98 49.28 16.01
C SER A 383 -17.94 50.47 16.06
N VAL A 384 -19.08 50.40 15.36
CA VAL A 384 -20.09 51.47 15.42
C VAL A 384 -20.73 51.53 16.81
N VAL A 385 -21.06 50.37 17.38
CA VAL A 385 -21.61 50.27 18.74
C VAL A 385 -20.63 50.80 19.78
N SER A 386 -19.33 50.51 19.65
CA SER A 386 -18.34 51.02 20.60
C SER A 386 -18.22 52.55 20.54
N VAL A 387 -18.16 53.13 19.34
CA VAL A 387 -18.12 54.60 19.18
C VAL A 387 -19.37 55.23 19.78
N TYR A 388 -20.55 54.69 19.46
CA TYR A 388 -21.81 55.19 20.02
C TYR A 388 -21.85 55.10 21.56
N SER A 389 -21.35 54.00 22.13
CA SER A 389 -21.29 53.86 23.59
C SER A 389 -20.34 54.87 24.24
N SER A 390 -19.18 55.13 23.63
CA SER A 390 -18.21 56.10 24.13
C SER A 390 -18.75 57.53 24.02
N ASP A 391 -19.36 57.90 22.89
CA ASP A 391 -19.99 59.22 22.72
C ASP A 391 -21.12 59.43 23.72
N LYS A 392 -21.96 58.41 23.95
CA LYS A 392 -23.03 58.48 24.95
C LYS A 392 -22.48 58.66 26.36
N GLN A 393 -21.41 57.96 26.72
CA GLN A 393 -20.77 58.11 28.01
C GLN A 393 -20.14 59.49 28.17
N SER A 394 -19.40 59.98 27.16
CA SER A 394 -18.81 61.33 27.16
C SER A 394 -19.89 62.40 27.32
N SER A 395 -21.00 62.28 26.58
CA SER A 395 -22.13 63.21 26.70
C SER A 395 -22.76 63.20 28.10
N GLN A 396 -22.88 62.03 28.73
CA GLN A 396 -23.36 61.93 30.12
C GLN A 396 -22.39 62.56 31.11
N GLU A 397 -21.08 62.34 30.97
CA GLU A 397 -20.05 62.95 31.81
C GLU A 397 -20.03 64.48 31.65
N GLU A 398 -20.15 65.00 30.42
CA GLU A 398 -20.28 66.43 30.15
C GLU A 398 -21.52 67.04 30.82
N GLN A 399 -22.67 66.36 30.74
CA GLN A 399 -23.89 66.80 31.43
C GLN A 399 -23.69 66.84 32.95
N LEU A 400 -23.10 65.80 33.55
CA LEU A 400 -22.82 65.76 34.99
C LEU A 400 -21.84 66.87 35.40
N ASN A 401 -20.77 67.08 34.63
CA ASN A 401 -19.80 68.14 34.88
C ASN A 401 -20.43 69.53 34.78
N ALA A 402 -21.33 69.75 33.82
CA ALA A 402 -22.06 71.01 33.69
C ALA A 402 -22.99 71.28 34.89
N ILE A 403 -23.64 70.24 35.43
CA ILE A 403 -24.46 70.34 36.65
C ILE A 403 -23.56 70.65 37.85
N ALA A 404 -22.48 69.89 38.04
CA ALA A 404 -21.54 70.06 39.13
C ALA A 404 -20.94 71.48 39.13
N SER A 405 -20.58 72.01 37.96
CA SER A 405 -20.03 73.35 37.83
C SER A 405 -21.02 74.44 38.22
N LYS A 406 -22.32 74.27 37.96
CA LYS A 406 -23.37 75.18 38.42
C LYS A 406 -23.58 75.09 39.92
N LEU A 407 -23.65 73.88 40.47
CA LEU A 407 -23.80 73.66 41.91
C LEU A 407 -22.59 74.16 42.71
N LYS A 408 -21.39 74.15 42.12
CA LYS A 408 -20.17 74.64 42.75
C LYS A 408 -20.29 76.11 43.16
N SER A 409 -20.93 76.95 42.34
CA SER A 409 -21.13 78.37 42.69
C SER A 409 -21.96 78.53 43.97
N GLU A 410 -23.10 77.85 44.04
CA GLU A 410 -23.95 77.83 45.24
C GLU A 410 -23.21 77.23 46.44
N TYR A 411 -22.39 76.20 46.24
CA TYR A 411 -21.62 75.60 47.33
C TYR A 411 -20.51 76.53 47.87
N THR A 412 -19.85 77.30 47.01
CA THR A 412 -18.85 78.30 47.44
C THR A 412 -19.50 79.42 48.23
N ASP A 413 -20.63 79.95 47.76
CA ASP A 413 -21.40 80.97 48.47
C ASP A 413 -21.87 80.48 49.86
N PHE A 414 -22.19 79.19 49.97
CA PHE A 414 -22.51 78.56 51.25
C PHE A 414 -21.30 78.49 52.19
N LEU A 415 -20.12 78.09 51.68
CA LEU A 415 -18.89 78.01 52.48
C LEU A 415 -18.46 79.38 53.01
N ASP A 416 -18.56 80.43 52.18
CA ASP A 416 -18.22 81.80 52.58
C ASP A 416 -19.14 82.32 53.72
N ALA A 417 -20.34 81.76 53.85
CA ALA A 417 -21.32 82.08 54.86
C ALA A 417 -21.28 81.17 56.10
N GLU A 418 -20.48 80.09 56.10
CA GLU A 418 -20.52 79.05 57.14
C GLU A 418 -20.08 79.57 58.52
N GLU A 419 -19.10 80.48 58.55
CA GLU A 419 -18.57 81.08 59.79
C GLU A 419 -19.29 82.39 60.19
N MET A 420 -20.30 82.83 59.43
CA MET A 420 -21.04 84.06 59.72
C MET A 420 -22.09 83.85 60.83
N GLU A 421 -22.31 84.87 61.67
CA GLU A 421 -23.37 84.84 62.68
C GLU A 421 -24.76 84.84 62.01
N MET A 422 -25.66 83.97 62.48
CA MET A 422 -26.94 83.75 61.83
C MET A 422 -27.91 84.91 62.01
N THR A 423 -28.07 85.71 60.96
CA THR A 423 -29.02 86.82 60.89
C THR A 423 -30.24 86.47 60.06
N ILE A 424 -31.33 87.24 60.21
CA ILE A 424 -32.56 87.06 59.43
C ILE A 424 -32.27 87.21 57.91
N ASP A 425 -31.43 88.17 57.54
CA ASP A 425 -31.05 88.42 56.15
C ASP A 425 -30.23 87.27 55.56
N LEU A 426 -29.31 86.70 56.36
CA LEU A 426 -28.55 85.51 55.96
C LEU A 426 -29.48 84.29 55.77
N GLY A 427 -30.48 84.13 56.64
CA GLY A 427 -31.49 83.07 56.53
C GLY A 427 -32.34 83.17 55.25
N GLU A 428 -32.76 84.38 54.85
CA GLU A 428 -33.46 84.57 53.57
C GLU A 428 -32.54 84.32 52.37
N ASN A 429 -31.26 84.71 52.42
CA ASN A 429 -30.28 84.38 51.38
C ASN A 429 -30.09 82.87 51.20
N LEU A 430 -29.95 82.11 52.28
CA LEU A 430 -29.87 80.64 52.25
C LEU A 430 -31.13 80.01 51.63
N ARG A 431 -32.31 80.58 51.91
CA ARG A 431 -33.57 80.12 51.31
C ARG A 431 -33.61 80.36 49.80
N TYR A 432 -33.09 81.48 49.31
CA TYR A 432 -32.94 81.75 47.87
C TYR A 432 -31.95 80.78 47.21
N GLN A 433 -30.83 80.51 47.87
CA GLN A 433 -29.79 79.59 47.41
C GLN A 433 -30.33 78.16 47.25
N ILE A 434 -31.03 77.64 48.27
CA ILE A 434 -31.68 76.31 48.22
C ILE A 434 -32.70 76.26 47.06
N ARG A 435 -33.49 77.31 46.87
CA ARG A 435 -34.43 77.40 45.74
C ARG A 435 -33.69 77.43 44.40
N SER A 436 -32.51 78.05 44.33
CA SER A 436 -31.64 78.05 43.14
C SER A 436 -31.13 76.63 42.82
N ILE A 437 -30.63 75.91 43.84
CA ILE A 437 -30.18 74.51 43.72
C ILE A 437 -31.27 73.61 43.12
N PHE A 438 -32.50 73.66 43.66
CA PHE A 438 -33.61 72.88 43.13
C PHE A 438 -33.97 73.26 41.68
N LYS A 439 -33.87 74.54 41.30
CA LYS A 439 -34.04 74.96 39.90
C LYS A 439 -32.95 74.43 38.99
N ILE A 440 -31.69 74.37 39.44
CA ILE A 440 -30.56 73.81 38.68
C ILE A 440 -30.79 72.32 38.41
N LEU A 441 -31.22 71.57 39.42
CA LEU A 441 -31.54 70.14 39.32
C LEU A 441 -32.74 69.90 38.39
N ALA A 442 -33.84 70.64 38.57
CA ALA A 442 -35.04 70.51 37.75
C ALA A 442 -34.79 70.83 36.26
N LYS A 443 -34.02 71.90 35.97
CA LYS A 443 -33.60 72.24 34.60
C LYS A 443 -32.73 71.17 33.95
N SER A 444 -32.08 70.34 34.77
CA SER A 444 -31.22 69.24 34.31
C SER A 444 -31.97 67.90 34.27
N GLY A 445 -33.31 67.93 34.38
CA GLY A 445 -34.16 66.74 34.33
C GLY A 445 -34.24 65.95 35.64
N ILE A 446 -33.67 66.47 36.74
CA ILE A 446 -33.79 65.88 38.07
C ILE A 446 -34.96 66.59 38.76
N ASP A 447 -36.17 66.11 38.47
CA ASP A 447 -37.38 66.56 39.15
C ASP A 447 -37.47 65.88 40.53
N VAL A 448 -37.43 66.70 41.57
CA VAL A 448 -37.48 66.27 42.97
C VAL A 448 -38.93 66.26 43.50
N GLU A 449 -39.83 67.02 42.86
CA GLU A 449 -41.25 67.10 43.25
C GLU A 449 -42.09 65.99 42.60
N GLY A 450 -41.72 65.57 41.38
CA GLY A 450 -42.41 64.53 40.60
C GLY A 450 -42.01 63.08 40.91
N ARG A 451 -40.97 62.82 41.70
CA ARG A 451 -40.59 61.46 42.13
C ARG A 451 -41.40 61.04 43.37
N LYS A 452 -42.54 60.37 43.18
CA LYS A 452 -43.21 59.58 44.21
C LYS A 452 -42.90 58.10 44.08
#